data_AF-A0A2V5J7Z5-F1
#
_entry.id   AF-A0A2V5J7Z5-F1
#
_cell.length_a   1.000
_cell.length_b   1.000
_cell.length_c   1.000
_cell.angle_alpha   90.00
_cell.angle_beta   90.00
_cell.angle_gamma   90.00
#
_symmetry.space_group_name_H-M   'P 1'
#
loop_
_entity.id
_entity.type
_entity.pdbx_description
1 polymer ?
#
loop_
_entity_poly.entity_id
_entity_poly.type
_entity_poly.pdbx_seq_one_letter_code
_entity_poly.pdbx_strand_id
1 'polypeptide(L)' 'MKTKSSRFDRLVARYYPAVYSFASRLTDDPREAIALTRGAFNSARKQVEKLRNPTAIALVLISAVMRAGLTPA' A
#
# COMPACT_ATOMS: atom_id res chain seq x y z
N MET A 1 13.42 24.63 -0.18
CA MET A 1 13.60 23.45 0.70
C MET A 1 13.27 22.20 -0.10
N LYS A 2 14.25 21.34 -0.43
CA LYS A 2 13.97 20.01 -0.98
C LYS A 2 13.91 19.04 0.20
N THR A 3 12.71 18.77 0.71
CA THR A 3 12.52 17.70 1.70
C THR A 3 13.10 16.43 1.10
N LYS A 4 14.09 15.83 1.76
CA LYS A 4 14.64 14.53 1.34
C LYS A 4 13.48 13.54 1.37
N SER A 5 12.89 13.27 0.20
CA SER A 5 11.83 12.26 0.05
C SER A 5 12.35 10.95 0.62
N SER A 6 11.66 10.45 1.64
CA SER A 6 12.05 9.24 2.32
C SER A 6 11.98 8.07 1.35
N ARG A 7 12.74 7.00 1.62
CA ARG A 7 12.67 5.77 0.82
C ARG A 7 11.22 5.26 0.76
N PHE A 8 10.48 5.40 1.86
CA PHE A 8 9.08 5.06 1.95
C PHE A 8 8.20 5.91 1.02
N ASP A 9 8.39 7.24 0.95
CA ASP A 9 7.61 8.10 0.06
C ASP A 9 7.78 7.71 -1.41
N ARG A 10 8.99 7.29 -1.81
CA ARG A 10 9.23 6.78 -3.16
C ARG A 10 8.53 5.44 -3.42
N LEU A 11 8.47 4.57 -2.41
CA LEU A 11 7.73 3.30 -2.51
C LEU A 11 6.24 3.57 -2.64
N VAL A 12 5.68 4.49 -1.84
CA VAL A 12 4.29 4.92 -1.96
C VAL A 12 4.05 5.47 -3.36
N ALA A 13 4.81 6.47 -3.81
CA ALA A 13 4.63 7.05 -5.14
C ALA A 13 4.70 6.02 -6.28
N ARG A 14 5.54 4.99 -6.16
CA ARG A 14 5.72 3.95 -7.18
C ARG A 14 4.58 2.92 -7.19
N TYR A 15 4.14 2.47 -6.01
CA TYR A 15 3.20 1.34 -5.91
C TYR A 15 1.77 1.76 -5.63
N TYR A 16 1.53 3.02 -5.24
CA TYR A 16 0.19 3.52 -4.89
C TYR A 16 -0.85 3.28 -6.00
N PRO A 17 -0.61 3.56 -7.29
CA PRO A 17 -1.62 3.31 -8.33
C PRO A 17 -2.05 1.86 -8.43
N ALA A 18 -1.11 0.91 -8.31
CA ALA A 18 -1.39 -0.52 -8.39
C ALA A 18 -2.15 -1.02 -7.14
N VAL A 19 -1.74 -0.57 -5.95
CA VAL A 19 -2.39 -0.94 -4.70
C VAL A 19 -3.79 -0.33 -4.61
N TYR A 20 -3.95 0.92 -5.03
CA TYR A 20 -5.25 1.59 -5.11
C TYR A 20 -6.18 0.92 -6.11
N SER A 21 -5.71 0.61 -7.33
CA SER A 21 -6.52 -0.11 -8.32
C SER A 21 -6.92 -1.51 -7.86
N PHE A 22 -6.12 -2.15 -7.02
CA PHE A 22 -6.49 -3.43 -6.41
C PHE A 22 -7.54 -3.23 -5.30
N ALA A 23 -7.35 -2.23 -4.43
CA ALA A 23 -8.32 -1.88 -3.40
C ALA A 23 -9.68 -1.47 -4.00
N SER A 24 -9.70 -0.69 -5.08
CA SER A 24 -10.92 -0.28 -5.78
C SER A 24 -11.66 -1.42 -6.48
N ARG A 25 -11.06 -2.61 -6.59
CA ARG A 25 -11.75 -3.82 -7.06
C ARG A 25 -12.34 -4.63 -5.90
N LEU A 26 -11.90 -4.36 -4.68
CA LEU A 26 -12.42 -5.00 -3.46
C LEU A 26 -13.59 -4.21 -2.86
N THR A 27 -13.67 -2.91 -3.12
CA THR A 27 -14.75 -2.03 -2.66
C THR A 27 -15.17 -1.08 -3.77
N ASP A 28 -16.48 -0.86 -3.86
CA ASP A 28 -17.10 0.13 -4.76
C ASP A 28 -17.02 1.56 -4.21
N ASP A 29 -16.68 1.74 -2.92
CA ASP A 29 -16.50 3.06 -2.32
C ASP A 29 -15.05 3.56 -2.51
N PRO A 30 -14.82 4.65 -3.25
CA PRO A 30 -13.48 5.22 -3.44
C PRO A 30 -12.83 5.65 -2.12
N ARG A 31 -13.59 6.05 -1.10
CA ARG A 31 -13.08 6.42 0.23
C ARG A 31 -12.52 5.21 0.97
N GLU A 32 -13.22 4.08 0.88
CA GLU A 32 -12.79 2.83 1.49
C GLU A 32 -11.55 2.29 0.77
N ALA A 33 -11.49 2.38 -0.57
CA ALA A 33 -10.30 2.02 -1.34
C ALA A 33 -9.05 2.84 -0.92
N ILE A 34 -9.22 4.14 -0.65
CA ILE A 34 -8.15 5.01 -0.12
C ILE A 34 -7.74 4.56 1.29
N ALA A 35 -8.70 4.26 2.16
CA ALA A 35 -8.44 3.82 3.53
C ALA A 35 -7.67 2.49 3.56
N LEU A 36 -8.10 1.51 2.76
CA LEU A 36 -7.42 0.21 2.61
C LEU A 36 -6.01 0.36 2.08
N THR A 37 -5.82 1.20 1.05
CA THR A 37 -4.49 1.48 0.48
C THR A 37 -3.57 2.09 1.54
N ARG A 38 -4.05 3.10 2.27
CA ARG A 38 -3.27 3.76 3.33
C ARG A 38 -2.95 2.81 4.48
N GLY A 39 -3.91 1.99 4.91
CA GLY A 39 -3.73 0.97 5.94
C GLY A 39 -2.70 -0.08 5.53
N ALA A 40 -2.73 -0.53 4.28
CA ALA A 40 -1.77 -1.48 3.73
C ALA A 40 -0.34 -0.91 3.75
N PHE A 41 -0.14 0.32 3.27
CA PHE A 41 1.18 0.95 3.31
C PHE A 41 1.69 1.17 4.74
N ASN A 42 0.84 1.62 5.67
CA ASN A 42 1.23 1.85 7.05
C ASN A 42 1.58 0.55 7.79
N SER A 43 0.77 -0.50 7.63
CA SER A 43 1.02 -1.82 8.23
C SER A 43 2.27 -2.50 7.64
N ALA A 44 2.51 -2.33 6.34
CA ALA A 44 3.66 -2.90 5.65
C ALA A 44 4.95 -2.07 5.78
N ARG A 45 4.89 -0.83 6.29
CA ARG A 45 5.98 0.15 6.29
C ARG A 45 7.34 -0.43 6.68
N LYS A 46 7.43 -1.05 7.86
CA LYS A 46 8.68 -1.63 8.38
C LYS A 46 9.24 -2.76 7.50
N GLN A 47 8.38 -3.50 6.79
CA GLN A 47 8.77 -4.58 5.90
C GLN A 47 9.25 -4.03 4.55
N VAL A 48 8.45 -3.16 3.92
CA VAL A 48 8.77 -2.62 2.58
C VAL A 48 10.01 -1.72 2.59
N GLU A 49 10.32 -1.04 3.70
CA GLU A 49 11.55 -0.26 3.83
C GLU A 49 12.82 -1.14 3.82
N LYS A 50 12.74 -2.36 4.37
CA LYS A 50 13.84 -3.34 4.39
C LYS A 50 13.98 -4.08 3.07
N LEU A 51 12.88 -4.26 2.33
CA LEU A 51 12.88 -4.95 1.05
C LEU A 51 13.54 -4.10 -0.05
N ARG A 52 14.25 -4.79 -0.94
CA ARG A 52 14.84 -4.23 -2.18
C ARG A 52 14.20 -4.82 -3.43
N ASN A 53 13.62 -6.02 -3.33
CA ASN A 53 13.01 -6.72 -4.45
C ASN A 53 11.61 -6.14 -4.73
N PRO A 54 11.34 -5.64 -5.96
CA PRO A 54 10.05 -5.05 -6.31
C PRO A 54 8.88 -6.05 -6.22
N THR A 55 9.09 -7.31 -6.59
CA THR A 55 8.07 -8.37 -6.50
C THR A 55 7.70 -8.66 -5.05
N ALA A 56 8.69 -8.72 -4.16
CA ALA A 56 8.44 -8.93 -2.73
C ALA A 56 7.67 -7.75 -2.11
N ILE A 57 7.98 -6.52 -2.54
CA ILE A 57 7.26 -5.33 -2.09
C ILE A 57 5.80 -5.38 -2.55
N ALA A 58 5.55 -5.71 -3.82
CA ALA A 58 4.21 -5.83 -4.37
C ALA A 58 3.39 -6.91 -3.64
N LEU A 59 3.98 -8.09 -3.40
CA LEU A 59 3.33 -9.17 -2.66
C LEU A 59 2.92 -8.74 -1.24
N VAL A 60 3.83 -8.11 -0.49
CA VAL A 60 3.53 -7.64 0.87
C VAL A 60 2.39 -6.61 0.86
N LEU A 61 2.38 -5.68 -0.10
CA LEU A 61 1.34 -4.66 -0.20
C LEU A 61 -0.02 -5.26 -0.57
N ILE A 62 -0.07 -6.19 -1.53
CA ILE A 62 -1.31 -6.88 -1.93
C ILE A 62 -1.85 -7.72 -0.76
N SER A 63 -0.98 -8.48 -0.09
CA SER A 63 -1.37 -9.25 1.11
C SER A 63 -1.89 -8.35 2.22
N ALA A 64 -1.32 -7.16 2.40
CA ALA A 64 -1.79 -6.19 3.38
C ALA A 64 -3.17 -5.61 3.01
N VAL A 65 -3.43 -5.33 1.72
CA VAL A 65 -4.77 -4.91 1.26
C VAL A 65 -5.79 -6.02 1.45
N MET A 66 -5.46 -7.27 1.09
CA MET A 66 -6.36 -8.41 1.31
C MET A 66 -6.67 -8.59 2.80
N ARG A 67 -5.66 -8.54 3.68
CA ARG A 67 -5.89 -8.61 5.13
C ARG A 67 -6.79 -7.49 5.61
N ALA A 68 -6.57 -6.26 5.14
CA ALA A 68 -7.37 -5.12 5.54
C ALA A 68 -8.83 -5.25 5.04
N GLY A 69 -9.04 -5.69 3.80
CA GLY A 69 -10.39 -5.86 3.21
C GLY A 69 -11.14 -7.11 3.68
N LEU A 70 -10.45 -8.10 4.27
CA LEU A 70 -11.06 -9.30 4.85
C LEU A 70 -11.40 -9.14 6.34
N THR A 71 -10.97 -8.04 6.98
CA THR A 71 -11.45 -7.69 8.31
C THR A 71 -12.79 -6.98 8.14
N PRO A 72 -13.93 -7.56 8.59
CA PRO A 72 -15.16 -6.80 8.69
C PRO A 72 -14.93 -5.64 9.69
N ALA A 73 -15.39 -4.45 9.30
CA ALA A 73 -15.35 -3.25 10.13
C ALA A 73 -16.19 -3.40 11.40
#